data_AF-A0A7S0YL58-F1
#
_entry.id   AF-A0A7S0YL58-F1
#
_cell.length_a   1.000
_cell.length_b   1.000
_cell.length_c   1.000
_cell.angle_alpha   90.00
_cell.angle_beta   90.00
_cell.angle_gamma   90.00
#
_symmetry.space_group_name_H-M   'P 1'
#
loop_
_entity.id
_entity.type
_entity.pdbx_description
1 polymer ?
#
loop_
_entity_poly.entity_id
_entity_poly.type
_entity_poly.pdbx_seq_one_letter_code
_entity_poly.pdbx_strand_id
1 'polypeptide(L)'
;MIPCQVGPKLWSSIQETYHRAEKNKNSFKFDTKVEVLEDPHNRVDFVLRISTALKAKKTNISSSTTSTASTAPPKNPFLPPEPELLICQLGDQHNLILNKFNVVPYHVIITTTEFRSQEEPLHVADLKALWQVLEAFPGDAVGFYNCGQNSGRSQPHKHMQAVPLPFSAEFPSAGHLHRAVDRDSVEYGLPYNTPFAVQSLPYCCFAVKFKPGERPSPEALGQLFHRLRLRAAVSLHKSDSTRDCSSYNFLLTRRFMMLVPRRSEFAGPVALNSLQYAGTFFVRNEEELQYVKRTGPFSMLVQAGVDWPTAMQNAQVALKEMSEGDSEGKAEQETREAAKEVAGLRLKRLGMRKP
;
A
#
# COMPACT_ATOMS: atom_id res chain seq x y z
N MET A 1 28.48 6.11 12.15
CA MET A 1 27.28 6.27 11.30
C MET A 1 26.88 7.73 11.29
N ILE A 2 26.54 8.28 10.12
CA ILE A 2 26.06 9.67 10.03
C ILE A 2 24.64 9.68 10.61
N PRO A 3 24.35 10.49 11.64
CA PRO A 3 22.99 10.58 12.19
C PRO A 3 22.04 11.01 11.08
N CYS A 4 20.91 10.30 10.91
CA CYS A 4 19.97 10.69 9.89
C CYS A 4 19.39 12.07 10.20
N GLN A 5 19.39 12.93 9.17
CA GLN A 5 18.80 14.24 9.25
C GLN A 5 17.26 14.14 9.26
N VAL A 6 16.57 15.22 9.63
CA VAL A 6 15.10 15.29 9.68
C VAL A 6 14.57 16.44 8.82
N GLY A 7 13.31 16.34 8.40
CA GLY A 7 12.62 17.40 7.65
C GLY A 7 13.35 17.80 6.36
N PRO A 8 13.50 19.10 6.06
CA PRO A 8 14.09 19.57 4.80
C PRO A 8 15.49 19.01 4.51
N LYS A 9 16.29 18.78 5.56
CA LYS A 9 17.64 18.22 5.43
C LYS A 9 17.62 16.76 4.96
N LEU A 10 16.64 15.97 5.43
CA LEU A 10 16.44 14.60 4.96
C LEU A 10 16.06 14.58 3.47
N TRP A 11 15.22 15.52 3.03
CA TRP A 11 14.89 15.67 1.62
C TRP A 11 16.09 15.99 0.75
N SER A 12 16.96 16.92 1.18
CA SER A 12 18.24 17.19 0.49
C SER A 12 19.07 15.91 0.35
N SER A 13 19.17 15.11 1.42
CA SER A 13 19.90 13.83 1.39
C SER A 13 19.30 12.82 0.41
N ILE A 14 17.96 12.75 0.31
CA ILE A 14 17.26 11.92 -0.68
C ILE A 14 17.60 12.39 -2.10
N GLN A 15 17.53 13.69 -2.38
CA GLN A 15 17.81 14.25 -3.70
C GLN A 15 19.27 14.03 -4.11
N GLU A 16 20.22 14.32 -3.21
CA GLU A 16 21.66 14.14 -3.45
C GLU A 16 21.99 12.68 -3.76
N THR A 17 21.47 11.75 -2.94
CA THR A 17 21.68 10.32 -3.16
C THR A 17 21.05 9.89 -4.49
N TYR A 18 19.85 10.39 -4.81
CA TYR A 18 19.13 10.06 -6.05
C TYR A 18 19.92 10.48 -7.29
N HIS A 19 20.34 11.75 -7.35
CA HIS A 19 21.10 12.26 -8.49
C HIS A 19 22.49 11.61 -8.61
N ARG A 20 23.14 11.31 -7.48
CA ARG A 20 24.40 10.56 -7.47
C ARG A 20 24.21 9.13 -7.99
N ALA A 21 23.20 8.41 -7.52
CA ALA A 21 22.93 7.03 -7.92
C ALA A 21 22.49 6.93 -9.39
N GLU A 22 21.71 7.89 -9.89
CA GLU A 22 21.32 7.98 -11.31
C GLU A 22 22.55 8.27 -12.19
N LYS A 23 23.37 9.27 -11.83
CA LYS A 23 24.60 9.60 -12.55
C LYS A 23 25.58 8.43 -12.65
N ASN A 24 25.71 7.66 -11.56
CA ASN A 24 26.63 6.52 -11.47
C ASN A 24 26.02 5.20 -11.96
N LYS A 25 24.76 5.21 -12.45
CA LYS A 25 24.03 4.01 -12.90
C LYS A 25 23.86 2.94 -11.81
N ASN A 26 23.79 3.36 -10.55
CA ASN A 26 23.39 2.52 -9.42
C ASN A 26 21.87 2.46 -9.26
N SER A 27 21.15 3.48 -9.73
CA SER A 27 19.70 3.50 -9.87
C SER A 27 19.29 3.63 -11.32
N PHE A 28 18.29 2.84 -11.74
CA PHE A 28 17.81 2.78 -13.12
C PHE A 28 16.42 3.39 -13.22
N LYS A 29 16.30 4.44 -14.04
CA LYS A 29 15.00 4.97 -14.45
C LYS A 29 14.47 4.10 -15.57
N PHE A 30 13.27 3.54 -15.39
CA PHE A 30 12.60 2.85 -16.50
C PHE A 30 11.96 3.87 -17.42
N ASP A 31 12.32 3.82 -18.70
CA ASP A 31 11.57 4.52 -19.72
C ASP A 31 10.14 3.97 -19.71
N THR A 32 9.20 4.87 -19.39
CA THR A 32 7.78 4.54 -19.33
C THR A 32 7.01 5.53 -20.18
N LYS A 33 6.07 4.99 -20.97
CA LYS A 33 5.02 5.82 -21.54
C LYS A 33 3.96 6.04 -20.47
N VAL A 34 3.55 7.28 -20.26
CA VAL A 34 2.47 7.64 -19.35
C VAL A 34 1.19 7.84 -20.16
N GLU A 35 0.11 7.23 -19.71
CA GLU A 35 -1.25 7.45 -20.21
C GLU A 35 -2.20 7.68 -19.04
N VAL A 36 -3.29 8.41 -19.26
CA VAL A 36 -4.37 8.53 -18.28
C VAL A 36 -5.56 7.73 -18.74
N LEU A 37 -6.12 6.97 -17.80
CA LEU A 37 -7.40 6.32 -17.97
C LEU A 37 -8.43 6.99 -17.07
N GLU A 38 -9.34 7.72 -17.69
CA GLU A 38 -10.48 8.33 -17.01
C GLU A 38 -11.54 7.26 -16.73
N ASP A 39 -12.00 7.20 -15.48
CA ASP A 39 -13.22 6.51 -15.12
C ASP A 39 -14.33 7.55 -14.91
N PRO A 40 -15.21 7.77 -15.92
CA PRO A 40 -16.27 8.77 -15.81
C PRO A 40 -17.36 8.38 -14.81
N HIS A 41 -17.54 7.09 -14.51
CA HIS A 41 -18.55 6.62 -13.55
C HIS A 41 -18.15 7.03 -12.13
N ASN A 42 -16.89 6.81 -11.78
CA ASN A 42 -16.35 7.12 -10.46
C ASN A 42 -15.73 8.52 -10.37
N ARG A 43 -15.56 9.21 -11.51
CA ARG A 43 -14.90 10.53 -11.66
C ARG A 43 -13.48 10.52 -11.11
N VAL A 44 -12.71 9.52 -11.55
CA VAL A 44 -11.33 9.25 -11.12
C VAL A 44 -10.43 9.02 -12.32
N ASP A 45 -9.27 9.66 -12.30
CA ASP A 45 -8.24 9.49 -13.30
C ASP A 45 -7.13 8.58 -12.76
N PHE A 46 -6.85 7.50 -13.48
CA PHE A 46 -5.77 6.59 -13.17
C PHE A 46 -4.55 6.86 -14.05
N VAL A 47 -3.37 6.97 -13.43
CA VAL A 47 -2.10 7.13 -14.15
C VAL A 47 -1.56 5.76 -14.52
N LEU A 48 -1.55 5.43 -15.81
CA LEU A 48 -1.00 4.19 -16.35
C LEU A 48 0.44 4.44 -16.84
N ARG A 49 1.37 3.61 -16.38
CA ARG A 49 2.78 3.63 -16.79
C ARG A 49 3.13 2.32 -17.47
N ILE A 50 3.53 2.39 -18.73
CA ILE A 50 3.87 1.21 -19.53
C ILE A 50 5.38 1.16 -19.70
N SER A 51 6.01 0.07 -19.28
CA SER A 51 7.44 -0.15 -19.53
C SER A 51 7.72 -0.26 -21.02
N THR A 52 8.60 0.58 -21.56
CA THR A 52 9.05 0.48 -22.97
C THR A 52 10.22 -0.50 -23.13
N ALA A 53 10.89 -0.85 -22.02
CA ALA A 53 12.15 -1.60 -22.01
C ALA A 53 11.99 -3.13 -22.14
N LEU A 54 10.79 -3.69 -21.95
CA LEU A 54 10.63 -5.16 -21.86
C LEU A 54 10.56 -5.91 -23.20
N LYS A 55 10.57 -5.21 -24.35
CA LYS A 55 10.81 -5.86 -25.65
C LYS A 55 12.27 -6.33 -25.81
N ALA A 56 13.23 -5.75 -25.08
CA ALA A 56 14.65 -6.08 -25.19
C ALA A 56 15.12 -7.28 -24.35
N LYS A 57 14.22 -7.94 -23.60
CA LYS A 57 14.56 -9.13 -22.79
C LYS A 57 13.84 -10.41 -23.20
N LYS A 58 13.31 -10.46 -24.43
CA LYS A 58 12.77 -11.69 -25.06
C LYS A 58 13.82 -12.56 -25.77
N THR A 59 15.11 -12.27 -25.62
CA THR A 59 16.21 -13.13 -26.10
C THR A 59 17.10 -13.71 -25.00
N ASN A 60 16.76 -13.55 -23.71
CA ASN A 60 17.46 -14.27 -22.61
C ASN A 60 16.60 -14.57 -21.36
N ILE A 61 15.26 -14.50 -21.47
CA ILE A 61 14.35 -15.04 -20.44
C ILE A 61 13.28 -15.87 -21.16
N SER A 62 13.74 -16.94 -21.77
CA SER A 62 12.98 -18.10 -22.22
C SER A 62 13.89 -19.28 -21.95
N SER A 63 13.39 -20.29 -21.25
CA SER A 63 14.07 -21.51 -20.79
C SER A 63 15.25 -21.31 -19.82
N SER A 64 14.95 -21.15 -18.53
CA SER A 64 15.74 -21.77 -17.47
C SER A 64 14.90 -22.86 -16.79
N THR A 65 14.35 -23.76 -17.60
CA THR A 65 14.15 -25.14 -17.19
C THR A 65 15.49 -25.81 -17.50
N THR A 66 16.11 -26.45 -16.51
CA THR A 66 17.49 -26.98 -16.50
C THR A 66 18.63 -25.94 -16.45
N SER A 67 18.87 -25.40 -15.25
CA SER A 67 20.22 -25.05 -14.80
C SER A 67 20.33 -25.36 -13.31
N THR A 68 21.19 -26.33 -13.00
CA THR A 68 21.78 -26.67 -11.69
C THR A 68 21.27 -25.89 -10.48
N ALA A 69 20.64 -26.60 -9.55
CA ALA A 69 20.23 -26.08 -8.25
C ALA A 69 21.43 -25.44 -7.53
N SER A 70 21.53 -24.11 -7.61
CA SER A 70 22.30 -23.34 -6.64
C SER A 70 21.61 -23.49 -5.30
N THR A 71 22.23 -24.19 -4.37
CA THR A 71 21.78 -24.40 -2.99
C THR A 71 21.84 -23.13 -2.13
N ALA A 72 22.27 -22.00 -2.69
CA ALA A 72 22.32 -20.72 -2.00
C ALA A 72 20.92 -20.06 -2.03
N PRO A 73 20.39 -19.64 -0.87
CA PRO A 73 19.15 -18.87 -0.83
C PRO A 73 19.31 -17.57 -1.65
N PRO A 74 18.24 -17.08 -2.28
CA PRO A 74 18.28 -15.82 -3.02
C PRO A 74 18.77 -14.69 -2.10
N LYS A 75 19.75 -13.92 -2.60
CA LYS A 75 20.38 -12.83 -1.84
C LYS A 75 19.34 -11.78 -1.45
N ASN A 76 19.24 -11.49 -0.15
CA ASN A 76 18.38 -10.40 0.36
C ASN A 76 18.96 -9.05 -0.11
N PRO A 77 18.24 -8.25 -0.93
CA PRO A 77 18.75 -7.00 -1.48
C PRO A 77 18.91 -5.89 -0.43
N PHE A 78 18.37 -6.08 0.77
CA PHE A 78 18.38 -5.08 1.85
C PHE A 78 19.40 -5.40 2.95
N LEU A 79 20.08 -6.56 2.91
CA LEU A 79 21.03 -7.00 3.94
C LEU A 79 22.37 -7.48 3.35
N PRO A 80 23.47 -6.71 3.54
CA PRO A 80 23.49 -5.28 3.88
C PRO A 80 22.93 -4.44 2.70
N PRO A 81 22.44 -3.21 2.95
CA PRO A 81 22.02 -2.33 1.88
C PRO A 81 23.21 -1.94 0.98
N GLU A 82 22.96 -1.75 -0.32
CA GLU A 82 23.97 -1.22 -1.25
C GLU A 82 24.38 0.19 -0.79
N PRO A 83 25.68 0.45 -0.49
CA PRO A 83 26.13 1.74 0.05
C PRO A 83 25.76 2.94 -0.83
N GLU A 84 25.69 2.74 -2.14
CA GLU A 84 25.35 3.77 -3.12
C GLU A 84 23.87 4.16 -3.08
N LEU A 85 23.01 3.27 -2.58
CA LEU A 85 21.56 3.48 -2.43
C LEU A 85 21.17 3.86 -1.01
N LEU A 86 22.04 3.65 -0.02
CA LEU A 86 21.80 4.02 1.36
C LEU A 86 21.79 5.55 1.53
N ILE A 87 20.68 6.09 2.03
CA ILE A 87 20.54 7.52 2.34
C ILE A 87 20.98 7.76 3.78
N CYS A 88 20.37 7.04 4.73
CA CYS A 88 20.68 7.13 6.15
C CYS A 88 20.06 5.95 6.93
N GLN A 89 20.36 5.84 8.21
CA GLN A 89 19.64 4.96 9.14
C GLN A 89 18.61 5.78 9.95
N LEU A 90 17.34 5.40 9.89
CA LEU A 90 16.24 6.03 10.62
C LEU A 90 16.14 5.39 12.02
N GLY A 91 16.74 6.04 13.00
CA GLY A 91 16.88 5.46 14.35
C GLY A 91 17.86 4.28 14.33
N ASP A 92 17.56 3.25 15.11
CA ASP A 92 18.35 2.02 15.24
C ASP A 92 17.75 0.83 14.46
N GLN A 93 16.46 0.89 14.11
CA GLN A 93 15.71 -0.25 13.55
C GLN A 93 15.49 -0.20 12.04
N HIS A 94 15.76 0.92 11.35
CA HIS A 94 15.42 1.07 9.93
C HIS A 94 16.53 1.71 9.11
N ASN A 95 16.68 1.24 7.88
CA ASN A 95 17.46 1.89 6.83
C ASN A 95 16.53 2.63 5.87
N LEU A 96 16.93 3.82 5.45
CA LEU A 96 16.31 4.53 4.33
C LEU A 96 17.20 4.36 3.11
N ILE A 97 16.68 3.71 2.08
CA ILE A 97 17.41 3.46 0.83
C ILE A 97 16.60 3.97 -0.36
N LEU A 98 17.29 4.27 -1.46
CA LEU A 98 16.64 4.51 -2.75
C LEU A 98 16.19 3.19 -3.36
N ASN A 99 15.02 3.23 -4.02
CA ASN A 99 14.66 2.14 -4.90
C ASN A 99 15.63 2.10 -6.09
N LYS A 100 16.22 0.93 -6.32
CA LYS A 100 17.13 0.68 -7.45
C LYS A 100 16.42 0.78 -8.80
N PHE A 101 15.14 0.42 -8.83
CA PHE A 101 14.31 0.29 -10.01
C PHE A 101 13.21 1.35 -10.00
N ASN A 102 13.59 2.59 -10.33
CA ASN A 102 12.72 3.75 -10.19
C ASN A 102 11.76 3.89 -11.38
N VAL A 103 10.47 3.82 -11.08
CA VAL A 103 9.37 4.22 -11.98
C VAL A 103 8.91 5.64 -11.65
N VAL A 104 8.94 6.01 -10.36
CA VAL A 104 8.63 7.35 -9.86
C VAL A 104 9.93 7.93 -9.28
N PRO A 105 10.36 9.14 -9.67
CA PRO A 105 11.53 9.79 -9.09
C PRO A 105 11.43 9.90 -7.56
N TYR A 106 12.57 9.79 -6.89
CA TYR A 106 12.68 9.88 -5.43
C TYR A 106 11.86 8.81 -4.67
N HIS A 107 11.57 7.67 -5.30
CA HIS A 107 10.97 6.52 -4.62
C HIS A 107 11.99 5.92 -3.64
N VAL A 108 11.64 5.98 -2.36
CA VAL A 108 12.45 5.46 -1.25
C VAL A 108 11.82 4.22 -0.63
N ILE A 109 12.67 3.37 -0.09
CA ILE A 109 12.31 2.14 0.63
C ILE A 109 12.85 2.27 2.05
N ILE A 110 12.01 1.96 3.03
CA ILE A 110 12.36 1.92 4.45
C ILE A 110 12.39 0.45 4.86
N THR A 111 13.57 -0.11 5.10
CA THR A 111 13.75 -1.53 5.42
C THR A 111 14.11 -1.67 6.89
N THR A 112 13.74 -2.78 7.53
CA THR A 112 14.31 -3.09 8.85
C THR A 112 15.83 -3.34 8.74
N THR A 113 16.58 -3.05 9.79
CA THR A 113 18.04 -3.28 9.85
C THR A 113 18.38 -4.76 10.02
N GLU A 114 17.46 -5.52 10.60
CA GLU A 114 17.47 -6.98 10.70
C GLU A 114 16.34 -7.57 9.86
N PHE A 115 16.44 -8.85 9.51
CA PHE A 115 15.36 -9.52 8.81
C PHE A 115 14.12 -9.62 9.70
N ARG A 116 13.03 -9.00 9.26
CA ARG A 116 11.67 -9.21 9.74
C ARG A 116 10.81 -9.66 8.59
N SER A 117 9.77 -10.45 8.85
CA SER A 117 8.90 -10.93 7.78
C SER A 117 7.99 -9.80 7.28
N GLN A 118 7.81 -9.70 5.96
CA GLN A 118 6.82 -8.84 5.30
C GLN A 118 5.37 -9.33 5.56
N GLU A 119 5.19 -10.40 6.33
CA GLU A 119 3.90 -10.87 6.85
C GLU A 119 3.57 -10.27 8.23
N GLU A 120 4.55 -9.65 8.89
CA GLU A 120 4.34 -9.01 10.18
C GLU A 120 3.56 -7.70 10.03
N PRO A 121 2.67 -7.38 11.00
CA PRO A 121 2.04 -6.07 11.05
C PRO A 121 3.06 -4.95 11.26
N LEU A 122 2.72 -3.73 10.85
CA LEU A 122 3.52 -2.55 11.19
C LEU A 122 3.51 -2.33 12.71
N HIS A 123 4.69 -2.13 13.29
CA HIS A 123 4.88 -1.75 14.67
C HIS A 123 5.04 -0.23 14.79
N VAL A 124 5.00 0.27 16.02
CA VAL A 124 5.15 1.71 16.33
C VAL A 124 6.41 2.32 15.70
N ALA A 125 7.53 1.61 15.75
CA ALA A 125 8.79 2.08 15.14
C ALA A 125 8.70 2.18 13.61
N ASP A 126 8.01 1.24 12.95
CA ASP A 126 7.79 1.28 11.49
C ASP A 126 6.97 2.52 11.10
N LEU A 127 5.85 2.76 11.82
CA LEU A 127 4.98 3.91 11.57
C LEU A 127 5.70 5.23 11.85
N LYS A 128 6.54 5.29 12.88
CA LYS A 128 7.41 6.44 13.16
C LYS A 128 8.38 6.72 12.01
N ALA A 129 9.08 5.70 11.53
CA ALA A 129 10.03 5.83 10.43
C ALA A 129 9.33 6.28 9.14
N LEU A 130 8.17 5.69 8.82
CA LEU A 130 7.37 6.08 7.66
C LEU A 130 6.86 7.52 7.76
N TRP A 131 6.36 7.94 8.93
CA TRP A 131 5.92 9.32 9.14
C TRP A 131 7.07 10.32 9.00
N GLN A 132 8.24 10.03 9.57
CA GLN A 132 9.43 10.89 9.44
C GLN A 132 9.84 11.09 7.97
N VAL A 133 9.78 10.03 7.16
CA VAL A 133 10.06 10.12 5.72
C VAL A 133 8.99 10.92 5.01
N LEU A 134 7.71 10.70 5.34
CA LEU A 134 6.61 11.48 4.79
C LEU A 134 6.73 12.96 5.12
N GLU A 135 7.20 13.35 6.31
CA GLU A 135 7.46 14.74 6.71
C GLU A 135 8.64 15.39 5.98
N ALA A 136 9.55 14.60 5.41
CA ALA A 136 10.68 15.14 4.65
C ALA A 136 10.25 15.65 3.27
N PHE A 137 9.30 14.99 2.59
CA PHE A 137 8.86 15.40 1.26
C PHE A 137 8.39 16.88 1.24
N PRO A 138 8.79 17.72 0.27
CA PRO A 138 8.39 19.13 0.26
C PRO A 138 6.89 19.31 -0.02
N GLY A 139 6.26 18.35 -0.70
CA GLY A 139 4.84 18.33 -1.03
C GLY A 139 4.11 17.11 -0.49
N ASP A 140 3.00 16.76 -1.12
CA ASP A 140 2.27 15.55 -0.81
C ASP A 140 3.07 14.31 -1.20
N ALA A 141 2.90 13.25 -0.42
CA ALA A 141 3.52 11.95 -0.64
C ALA A 141 2.62 10.87 -0.07
N VAL A 142 2.78 9.66 -0.60
CA VAL A 142 2.12 8.47 -0.08
C VAL A 142 3.15 7.45 0.33
N GLY A 143 3.06 7.06 1.60
CA GLY A 143 3.77 5.95 2.20
C GLY A 143 2.90 4.72 2.10
N PHE A 144 3.48 3.55 1.85
CA PHE A 144 2.71 2.33 1.69
C PHE A 144 3.44 1.08 2.18
N TYR A 145 2.65 0.07 2.52
CA TYR A 145 3.11 -1.24 2.96
C TYR A 145 2.23 -2.35 2.38
N ASN A 146 2.86 -3.36 1.79
CA ASN A 146 2.20 -4.53 1.20
C ASN A 146 2.44 -5.72 2.13
N CYS A 147 1.48 -6.05 2.99
CA CYS A 147 1.62 -7.10 4.00
C CYS A 147 1.03 -8.42 3.52
N GLY A 148 1.77 -9.52 3.68
CA GLY A 148 1.26 -10.86 3.33
C GLY A 148 1.35 -11.20 1.85
N GLN A 149 1.09 -12.47 1.54
CA GLN A 149 1.33 -13.08 0.22
C GLN A 149 0.44 -12.47 -0.88
N ASN A 150 -0.79 -12.09 -0.56
CA ASN A 150 -1.75 -11.58 -1.55
C ASN A 150 -1.66 -10.05 -1.76
N SER A 151 -0.70 -9.38 -1.12
CA SER A 151 -0.62 -7.91 -1.14
C SER A 151 0.14 -7.31 -2.32
N GLY A 152 0.78 -8.16 -3.15
CA GLY A 152 1.73 -7.72 -4.18
C GLY A 152 3.08 -7.28 -3.62
N ARG A 153 3.56 -7.95 -2.56
CA ARG A 153 4.90 -7.75 -2.01
C ARG A 153 5.96 -8.30 -2.98
N SER A 154 7.06 -7.56 -3.15
CA SER A 154 8.17 -7.98 -4.02
C SER A 154 9.32 -8.69 -3.30
N GLN A 155 9.41 -8.51 -1.98
CA GLN A 155 10.49 -9.05 -1.14
C GLN A 155 9.91 -9.58 0.19
N PRO A 156 10.47 -10.66 0.76
CA PRO A 156 10.02 -11.23 2.03
C PRO A 156 10.51 -10.45 3.25
N HIS A 157 11.59 -9.67 3.12
CA HIS A 157 12.11 -8.82 4.18
C HIS A 157 11.23 -7.58 4.32
N LYS A 158 10.77 -7.30 5.55
CA LYS A 158 9.97 -6.15 5.93
C LYS A 158 10.51 -4.83 5.39
N HIS A 159 9.70 -4.19 4.57
CA HIS A 159 9.96 -2.89 3.99
C HIS A 159 8.68 -2.11 3.73
N MET A 160 8.70 -0.83 4.07
CA MET A 160 7.73 0.17 3.61
C MET A 160 8.33 0.95 2.45
N GLN A 161 7.48 1.64 1.71
CA GLN A 161 7.89 2.44 0.55
C GLN A 161 7.22 3.80 0.63
N ALA A 162 7.85 4.83 0.06
CA ALA A 162 7.25 6.15 -0.07
C ALA A 162 7.59 6.78 -1.42
N VAL A 163 6.59 7.42 -2.02
CA VAL A 163 6.70 8.10 -3.31
C VAL A 163 6.05 9.47 -3.25
N PRO A 164 6.58 10.47 -3.98
CA PRO A 164 5.97 11.78 -4.06
C PRO A 164 4.65 11.72 -4.83
N LEU A 165 3.73 12.62 -4.46
CA LEU A 165 2.51 12.92 -5.20
C LEU A 165 2.61 14.34 -5.81
N PRO A 166 1.94 14.59 -6.95
CA PRO A 166 1.16 13.64 -7.74
C PRO A 166 2.03 12.62 -8.48
N PHE A 167 1.44 11.49 -8.89
CA PHE A 167 2.17 10.45 -9.63
C PHE A 167 2.64 10.90 -11.01
N SER A 168 2.02 11.92 -11.59
CA SER A 168 2.47 12.58 -12.82
C SER A 168 2.35 14.09 -12.65
N ALA A 169 3.38 14.83 -13.07
CA ALA A 169 3.32 16.29 -13.12
C ALA A 169 2.33 16.78 -14.18
N GLU A 170 2.20 16.04 -15.28
CA GLU A 170 1.27 16.33 -16.38
C GLU A 170 -0.19 16.08 -15.97
N PHE A 171 -0.39 15.13 -15.05
CA PHE A 171 -1.70 14.73 -14.56
C PHE A 171 -1.67 14.75 -13.03
N PRO A 172 -1.84 15.94 -12.42
CA PRO A 172 -1.86 16.11 -10.99
C PRO A 172 -3.17 15.54 -10.44
N SER A 173 -3.37 14.21 -10.53
CA SER A 173 -4.48 13.53 -9.91
C SER A 173 -4.24 13.54 -8.40
N ALA A 174 -4.66 14.63 -7.77
CA ALA A 174 -4.83 14.69 -6.33
C ALA A 174 -6.05 13.83 -5.96
N GLY A 175 -5.75 12.54 -5.77
CA GLY A 175 -6.37 11.71 -4.75
C GLY A 175 -7.85 11.48 -4.89
N HIS A 176 -8.23 10.53 -5.74
CA HIS A 176 -9.55 9.90 -5.58
C HIS A 176 -9.72 9.36 -4.15
N LEU A 177 -8.63 8.86 -3.54
CA LEU A 177 -8.60 8.52 -2.12
C LEU A 177 -8.83 9.73 -1.21
N HIS A 178 -8.14 10.85 -1.43
CA HIS A 178 -8.38 12.08 -0.66
C HIS A 178 -9.85 12.52 -0.78
N ARG A 179 -10.42 12.53 -1.99
CA ARG A 179 -11.82 12.88 -2.24
C ARG A 179 -12.78 11.90 -1.57
N ALA A 180 -12.53 10.60 -1.65
CA ALA A 180 -13.39 9.58 -1.04
C ALA A 180 -13.36 9.66 0.50
N VAL A 181 -12.17 9.79 1.08
CA VAL A 181 -11.97 9.99 2.54
C VAL A 181 -12.62 11.30 2.99
N ASP A 182 -12.43 12.39 2.25
CA ASP A 182 -13.02 13.70 2.59
C ASP A 182 -14.55 13.67 2.48
N ARG A 183 -15.10 13.08 1.41
CA ARG A 183 -16.55 12.92 1.19
C ARG A 183 -17.20 12.14 2.33
N ASP A 184 -16.73 10.93 2.60
CA ASP A 184 -17.37 10.05 3.59
C ASP A 184 -17.20 10.60 5.01
N SER A 185 -16.04 11.21 5.31
CA SER A 185 -15.82 11.90 6.58
C SER A 185 -16.82 13.02 6.83
N VAL A 186 -17.11 13.84 5.81
CA VAL A 186 -18.08 14.95 5.90
C VAL A 186 -19.51 14.42 5.94
N GLU A 187 -19.86 13.50 5.04
CA GLU A 187 -21.19 12.93 4.90
C GLU A 187 -21.68 12.24 6.19
N TYR A 188 -20.77 11.58 6.91
CA TYR A 188 -21.08 10.89 8.15
C TYR A 188 -20.76 11.72 9.42
N GLY A 189 -20.31 12.96 9.27
CA GLY A 189 -19.99 13.83 10.42
C GLY A 189 -18.93 13.24 11.36
N LEU A 190 -17.95 12.52 10.81
CA LEU A 190 -17.00 11.72 11.58
C LEU A 190 -15.95 12.61 12.25
N PRO A 191 -15.68 12.44 13.56
CA PRO A 191 -14.57 13.11 14.22
C PRO A 191 -13.23 12.71 13.60
N TYR A 192 -12.26 13.63 13.61
CA TYR A 192 -10.87 13.29 13.29
C TYR A 192 -10.36 12.15 14.18
N ASN A 193 -9.39 11.38 13.69
CA ASN A 193 -8.78 10.26 14.39
C ASN A 193 -9.75 9.14 14.78
N THR A 194 -10.86 9.04 14.06
CA THR A 194 -11.84 7.95 14.17
C THR A 194 -11.75 7.06 12.93
N PRO A 195 -11.58 5.74 13.08
CA PRO A 195 -11.65 4.79 11.97
C PRO A 195 -13.05 4.74 11.37
N PHE A 196 -13.14 4.60 10.04
CA PHE A 196 -14.41 4.46 9.34
C PHE A 196 -14.28 3.69 8.02
N ALA A 197 -15.39 3.16 7.52
CA ALA A 197 -15.49 2.54 6.20
C ALA A 197 -15.59 3.60 5.10
N VAL A 198 -14.73 3.52 4.07
CA VAL A 198 -14.82 4.40 2.89
C VAL A 198 -15.75 3.76 1.87
N GLN A 199 -17.05 3.85 2.15
CA GLN A 199 -18.09 3.20 1.35
C GLN A 199 -18.21 3.76 -0.05
N SER A 200 -17.72 4.96 -0.30
CA SER A 200 -17.81 5.58 -1.60
C SER A 200 -16.78 5.08 -2.63
N LEU A 201 -15.96 4.10 -2.25
CA LEU A 201 -15.15 3.27 -3.14
C LEU A 201 -15.81 1.89 -3.30
N PRO A 202 -15.71 1.26 -4.49
CA PRO A 202 -16.42 0.01 -4.79
C PRO A 202 -15.82 -1.23 -4.10
N TYR A 203 -14.63 -1.10 -3.50
CA TYR A 203 -13.96 -2.13 -2.73
C TYR A 203 -13.95 -1.76 -1.23
N CYS A 204 -13.94 -2.79 -0.39
CA CYS A 204 -13.81 -2.69 1.05
C CYS A 204 -12.47 -2.02 1.41
N CYS A 205 -12.55 -0.91 2.14
CA CYS A 205 -11.39 -0.24 2.70
C CYS A 205 -11.79 0.65 3.88
N PHE A 206 -10.84 0.80 4.81
CA PHE A 206 -11.05 1.56 6.04
C PHE A 206 -10.04 2.67 6.14
N ALA A 207 -10.46 3.84 6.62
CA ALA A 207 -9.59 5.00 6.75
C ALA A 207 -9.71 5.66 8.13
N VAL A 208 -8.69 6.45 8.44
CA VAL A 208 -8.71 7.45 9.52
C VAL A 208 -8.27 8.76 8.90
N LYS A 209 -9.06 9.81 9.09
CA LYS A 209 -8.70 11.18 8.70
C LYS A 209 -8.09 11.91 9.89
N PHE A 210 -6.91 12.50 9.70
CA PHE A 210 -6.22 13.29 10.73
C PHE A 210 -6.73 14.73 10.77
N LYS A 211 -6.59 15.37 11.93
CA LYS A 211 -6.86 16.81 12.02
C LYS A 211 -5.83 17.58 11.18
N PRO A 212 -6.21 18.61 10.42
CA PRO A 212 -5.26 19.40 9.65
C PRO A 212 -4.12 19.95 10.53
N GLY A 213 -2.87 19.75 10.10
CA GLY A 213 -1.67 20.18 10.82
C GLY A 213 -1.30 19.31 12.02
N GLU A 214 -2.09 18.27 12.33
CA GLU A 214 -1.76 17.33 13.40
C GLU A 214 -0.53 16.50 13.06
N ARG A 215 0.28 16.23 14.07
CA ARG A 215 1.37 15.25 14.03
C ARG A 215 1.07 14.19 15.07
N PRO A 216 0.37 13.10 14.71
CA PRO A 216 0.03 12.07 15.67
C PRO A 216 1.30 11.44 16.24
N SER A 217 1.30 11.11 17.54
CA SER A 217 2.42 10.38 18.12
C SER A 217 2.54 8.99 17.47
N PRO A 218 3.74 8.38 17.45
CA PRO A 218 3.92 7.01 16.97
C PRO A 218 2.96 6.01 17.60
N GLU A 219 2.69 6.14 18.89
CA GLU A 219 1.77 5.29 19.65
C GLU A 219 0.33 5.50 19.21
N ALA A 220 -0.09 6.75 18.99
CA ALA A 220 -1.41 7.07 18.45
C ALA A 220 -1.59 6.52 17.02
N LEU A 221 -0.56 6.63 16.16
CA LEU A 221 -0.56 5.99 14.84
C LEU A 221 -0.70 4.47 14.95
N GLY A 222 0.03 3.85 15.88
CA GLY A 222 -0.04 2.40 16.14
C GLY A 222 -1.43 1.95 16.58
N GLN A 223 -2.08 2.70 17.46
CA GLN A 223 -3.45 2.42 17.91
C GLN A 223 -4.48 2.58 16.77
N LEU A 224 -4.32 3.62 15.94
CA LEU A 224 -5.18 3.84 14.77
C LEU A 224 -5.02 2.72 13.74
N PHE A 225 -3.77 2.35 13.46
CA PHE A 225 -3.43 1.25 12.55
C PHE A 225 -4.01 -0.08 13.03
N HIS A 226 -3.86 -0.42 14.31
CA HIS A 226 -4.45 -1.63 14.91
C HIS A 226 -5.97 -1.66 14.72
N ARG A 227 -6.67 -0.55 14.98
CA ARG A 227 -8.12 -0.46 14.78
C ARG A 227 -8.55 -0.63 13.32
N LEU A 228 -7.76 -0.15 12.35
CA LEU A 228 -8.00 -0.43 10.93
C LEU A 228 -7.76 -1.90 10.59
N ARG A 229 -6.72 -2.51 11.17
CA ARG A 229 -6.38 -3.92 10.95
C ARG A 229 -7.49 -4.85 11.43
N LEU A 230 -8.10 -4.56 12.58
CA LEU A 230 -9.23 -5.35 13.09
C LEU A 230 -10.41 -5.36 12.10
N ARG A 231 -10.78 -4.19 11.56
CA ARG A 231 -11.86 -4.07 10.54
C ARG A 231 -11.54 -4.81 9.26
N ALA A 232 -10.28 -4.74 8.82
CA ALA A 232 -9.82 -5.46 7.64
C ALA A 232 -9.80 -6.97 7.84
N ALA A 233 -9.37 -7.45 9.00
CA ALA A 233 -9.32 -8.87 9.33
C ALA A 233 -10.72 -9.51 9.33
N VAL A 234 -11.72 -8.86 9.96
CA VAL A 234 -13.10 -9.36 9.98
C VAL A 234 -13.80 -9.26 8.61
N SER A 235 -13.23 -8.51 7.66
CA SER A 235 -13.72 -8.40 6.29
C SER A 235 -13.23 -9.54 5.39
N LEU A 236 -12.29 -10.37 5.84
CA LEU A 236 -11.77 -11.54 5.12
C LEU A 236 -12.42 -12.82 5.68
N HIS A 237 -12.59 -13.84 4.83
CA HIS A 237 -13.03 -15.15 5.31
C HIS A 237 -11.88 -15.90 6.00
N LYS A 238 -12.19 -16.75 6.99
CA LYS A 238 -11.21 -17.61 7.67
C LYS A 238 -10.46 -18.56 6.72
N SER A 239 -11.06 -18.98 5.60
CA SER A 239 -10.37 -19.75 4.56
C SER A 239 -9.28 -18.95 3.84
N ASP A 240 -9.42 -17.62 3.84
CA ASP A 240 -8.54 -16.69 3.15
C ASP A 240 -7.42 -16.18 4.08
N SER A 241 -7.46 -16.57 5.36
CA SER A 241 -6.52 -16.15 6.40
C SER A 241 -6.07 -17.35 7.24
N THR A 242 -4.77 -17.67 7.22
CA THR A 242 -4.20 -18.33 8.40
C THR A 242 -4.35 -17.35 9.57
N ARG A 243 -4.73 -17.84 10.76
CA ARG A 243 -5.32 -17.07 11.88
C ARG A 243 -4.56 -15.80 12.33
N ASP A 244 -3.32 -15.57 11.88
CA ASP A 244 -2.52 -14.38 12.20
C ASP A 244 -2.04 -13.55 10.98
N CYS A 245 -2.23 -14.00 9.74
CA CYS A 245 -1.63 -13.36 8.56
C CYS A 245 -2.68 -13.06 7.46
N SER A 246 -3.55 -12.08 7.72
CA SER A 246 -4.37 -11.47 6.69
C SER A 246 -3.53 -10.58 5.78
N SER A 247 -3.61 -10.78 4.46
CA SER A 247 -2.93 -9.90 3.51
C SER A 247 -3.65 -8.56 3.39
N TYR A 248 -2.89 -7.46 3.33
CA TYR A 248 -3.46 -6.12 3.16
C TYR A 248 -2.51 -5.14 2.48
N ASN A 249 -3.08 -4.09 1.91
CA ASN A 249 -2.34 -2.88 1.57
C ASN A 249 -2.65 -1.78 2.56
N PHE A 250 -1.60 -1.10 3.01
CA PHE A 250 -1.68 0.05 3.87
C PHE A 250 -1.13 1.27 3.14
N LEU A 251 -1.84 2.39 3.23
CA LEU A 251 -1.47 3.67 2.68
C LEU A 251 -1.48 4.72 3.78
N LEU A 252 -0.46 5.57 3.82
CA LEU A 252 -0.30 6.65 4.79
C LEU A 252 0.06 7.93 4.05
N THR A 253 -0.68 8.99 4.34
CA THR A 253 -0.37 10.37 3.95
C THR A 253 -0.32 11.23 5.21
N ARG A 254 0.06 12.50 5.08
CA ARG A 254 -0.04 13.46 6.20
C ARG A 254 -1.49 13.81 6.58
N ARG A 255 -2.48 13.39 5.78
CA ARG A 255 -3.90 13.76 5.95
C ARG A 255 -4.76 12.61 6.43
N PHE A 256 -4.39 11.37 6.09
CA PHE A 256 -5.13 10.18 6.45
C PHE A 256 -4.24 8.93 6.38
N MET A 257 -4.68 7.87 7.04
CA MET A 257 -4.23 6.50 6.76
C MET A 257 -5.39 5.65 6.26
N MET A 258 -5.10 4.69 5.39
CA MET A 258 -6.10 3.79 4.80
C MET A 258 -5.55 2.36 4.73
N LEU A 259 -6.42 1.39 4.94
CA LEU A 259 -6.10 -0.03 4.87
C LEU A 259 -7.12 -0.75 4.00
N VAL A 260 -6.62 -1.56 3.07
CA VAL A 260 -7.40 -2.37 2.13
C VAL A 260 -7.10 -3.86 2.36
N PRO A 261 -8.07 -4.69 2.79
CA PRO A 261 -7.91 -6.14 2.84
C PRO A 261 -7.70 -6.71 1.43
N ARG A 262 -6.75 -7.65 1.30
CA ARG A 262 -6.34 -8.25 0.01
C ARG A 262 -6.55 -9.76 0.02
N ARG A 263 -7.19 -10.28 -1.03
CA ARG A 263 -7.42 -11.73 -1.23
C ARG A 263 -6.59 -12.35 -2.35
N SER A 264 -6.15 -11.53 -3.32
CA SER A 264 -5.32 -11.98 -4.44
C SER A 264 -4.30 -10.91 -4.77
N GLU A 265 -3.07 -11.31 -5.08
CA GLU A 265 -2.05 -10.42 -5.65
C GLU A 265 -2.44 -9.94 -7.05
N PHE A 266 -3.15 -10.76 -7.83
CA PHE A 266 -3.39 -10.54 -9.24
C PHE A 266 -4.85 -10.24 -9.56
N ALA A 267 -5.06 -9.40 -10.58
CA ALA A 267 -6.29 -9.30 -11.34
C ALA A 267 -5.98 -9.65 -12.81
N GLY A 268 -6.32 -10.87 -13.21
CA GLY A 268 -5.87 -11.44 -14.48
C GLY A 268 -4.34 -11.45 -14.58
N PRO A 269 -3.73 -10.90 -15.65
CA PRO A 269 -2.28 -10.90 -15.83
C PRO A 269 -1.54 -9.82 -15.02
N VAL A 270 -2.26 -8.92 -14.35
CA VAL A 270 -1.68 -7.72 -13.71
C VAL A 270 -1.55 -7.94 -12.20
N ALA A 271 -0.33 -7.82 -11.68
CA ALA A 271 -0.06 -7.78 -10.25
C ALA A 271 -0.44 -6.42 -9.66
N LEU A 272 -1.17 -6.43 -8.55
CA LEU A 272 -1.63 -5.22 -7.85
C LEU A 272 -1.00 -5.14 -6.45
N ASN A 273 -0.55 -3.94 -6.11
CA ASN A 273 -0.07 -3.56 -4.79
C ASN A 273 -0.74 -2.26 -4.34
N SER A 274 -0.23 -1.64 -3.27
CA SER A 274 -0.81 -0.41 -2.72
C SER A 274 -0.92 0.75 -3.72
N LEU A 275 -0.02 0.86 -4.71
CA LEU A 275 -0.02 1.98 -5.65
C LEU A 275 -1.22 1.97 -6.61
N GLN A 276 -1.74 0.80 -6.96
CA GLN A 276 -2.95 0.70 -7.78
C GLN A 276 -4.16 1.26 -7.02
N TYR A 277 -4.27 0.99 -5.71
CA TYR A 277 -5.26 1.64 -4.85
C TYR A 277 -5.01 3.13 -4.66
N ALA A 278 -3.75 3.59 -4.75
CA ALA A 278 -3.43 5.01 -4.73
C ALA A 278 -3.79 5.74 -6.04
N GLY A 279 -4.00 5.01 -7.14
CA GLY A 279 -4.45 5.57 -8.42
C GLY A 279 -3.43 5.49 -9.55
N THR A 280 -2.40 4.64 -9.43
CA THR A 280 -1.43 4.44 -10.50
C THR A 280 -1.15 2.96 -10.77
N PHE A 281 -1.10 2.61 -12.05
CA PHE A 281 -0.78 1.27 -12.51
C PHE A 281 0.56 1.28 -13.23
N PHE A 282 1.41 0.32 -12.91
CA PHE A 282 2.56 -0.03 -13.73
C PHE A 282 2.25 -1.32 -14.47
N VAL A 283 2.33 -1.28 -15.80
CA VAL A 283 2.12 -2.44 -16.68
C VAL A 283 3.38 -2.73 -17.47
N ARG A 284 3.65 -4.01 -17.66
CA ARG A 284 4.90 -4.52 -18.23
C ARG A 284 4.91 -4.53 -19.75
N ASN A 285 3.74 -4.58 -20.38
CA ASN A 285 3.60 -4.69 -21.82
C ASN A 285 2.22 -4.17 -22.28
N GLU A 286 2.03 -4.14 -23.59
CA GLU A 286 0.79 -3.68 -24.22
C GLU A 286 -0.40 -4.60 -23.88
N GLU A 287 -0.19 -5.91 -23.70
CA GLU A 287 -1.26 -6.85 -23.37
C GLU A 287 -1.89 -6.54 -22.00
N GLU A 288 -1.06 -6.28 -20.99
CA GLU A 288 -1.51 -5.83 -19.67
C GLU A 288 -2.19 -4.47 -19.73
N LEU A 289 -1.66 -3.52 -20.52
CA LEU A 289 -2.31 -2.22 -20.71
C LEU A 289 -3.73 -2.39 -21.25
N GLN A 290 -3.88 -3.20 -22.30
CA GLN A 290 -5.19 -3.45 -22.90
C GLN A 290 -6.11 -4.22 -21.95
N TYR A 291 -5.58 -5.09 -21.10
CA TYR A 291 -6.36 -5.70 -20.02
C TYR A 291 -6.89 -4.65 -19.04
N VAL A 292 -6.04 -3.73 -18.56
CA VAL A 292 -6.45 -2.64 -17.66
C VAL A 292 -7.56 -1.79 -18.28
N LYS A 293 -7.41 -1.41 -19.55
CA LYS A 293 -8.39 -0.59 -20.27
C LYS A 293 -9.74 -1.30 -20.47
N ARG A 294 -9.72 -2.60 -20.76
CA ARG A 294 -10.95 -3.39 -20.97
C ARG A 294 -11.68 -3.70 -19.65
N THR A 295 -10.94 -4.11 -18.62
CA THR A 295 -11.55 -4.53 -17.34
C THR A 295 -11.94 -3.34 -16.47
N GLY A 296 -11.19 -2.24 -16.54
CA GLY A 296 -11.39 -1.06 -15.72
C GLY A 296 -10.66 -1.16 -14.37
N PRO A 297 -9.97 -0.09 -13.90
CA PRO A 297 -9.20 -0.11 -12.67
C PRO A 297 -9.98 -0.55 -11.44
N PHE A 298 -11.17 0.00 -11.19
CA PHE A 298 -11.96 -0.35 -10.02
C PHE A 298 -12.41 -1.81 -10.00
N SER A 299 -12.82 -2.37 -11.15
CA SER A 299 -13.15 -3.78 -11.26
C SER A 299 -11.96 -4.67 -10.90
N MET A 300 -10.74 -4.29 -11.32
CA MET A 300 -9.52 -5.01 -10.94
C MET A 300 -9.20 -4.89 -9.45
N LEU A 301 -9.36 -3.69 -8.87
CA LEU A 301 -9.17 -3.47 -7.44
C LEU A 301 -10.15 -4.29 -6.60
N VAL A 302 -11.42 -4.39 -7.02
CA VAL A 302 -12.42 -5.26 -6.38
C VAL A 302 -12.05 -6.74 -6.54
N GLN A 303 -11.55 -7.16 -7.70
CA GLN A 303 -11.11 -8.55 -7.91
C GLN A 303 -9.99 -8.96 -6.95
N ALA A 304 -8.99 -8.10 -6.75
CA ALA A 304 -7.84 -8.37 -5.89
C ALA A 304 -8.09 -8.11 -4.40
N GLY A 305 -9.03 -7.23 -4.08
CA GLY A 305 -9.52 -6.93 -2.74
C GLY A 305 -10.78 -7.71 -2.40
N VAL A 306 -11.63 -7.11 -1.57
CA VAL A 306 -12.95 -7.62 -1.20
C VAL A 306 -13.97 -6.53 -1.53
N ASP A 307 -15.14 -6.87 -2.08
CA ASP A 307 -16.23 -5.89 -2.19
C ASP A 307 -16.93 -5.70 -0.83
N TRP A 308 -17.73 -4.64 -0.71
CA TRP A 308 -18.45 -4.37 0.54
C TRP A 308 -19.48 -5.45 0.91
N PRO A 309 -20.33 -5.96 -0.01
CA PRO A 309 -21.27 -7.04 0.32
C PRO A 309 -20.60 -8.28 0.92
N THR A 310 -19.50 -8.76 0.31
CA THR A 310 -18.73 -9.88 0.84
C THR A 310 -18.09 -9.52 2.18
N ALA A 311 -17.48 -8.34 2.33
CA ALA A 311 -16.89 -7.93 3.61
C ALA A 311 -17.91 -7.90 4.75
N MET A 312 -19.13 -7.41 4.49
CA MET A 312 -20.22 -7.41 5.46
C MET A 312 -20.68 -8.82 5.82
N GLN A 313 -20.80 -9.71 4.83
CA GLN A 313 -21.14 -11.12 5.05
C GLN A 313 -20.06 -11.81 5.90
N ASN A 314 -18.78 -11.56 5.63
CA ASN A 314 -17.65 -12.10 6.37
C ASN A 314 -17.68 -11.65 7.83
N ALA A 315 -17.94 -10.38 8.07
CA ALA A 315 -18.07 -9.82 9.42
C ALA A 315 -19.26 -10.44 10.18
N GLN A 316 -20.39 -10.69 9.51
CA GLN A 316 -21.53 -11.40 10.12
C GLN A 316 -21.19 -12.84 10.50
N VAL A 317 -20.43 -13.55 9.66
CA VAL A 317 -19.94 -14.90 9.98
C VAL A 317 -19.01 -14.85 11.19
N ALA A 318 -18.05 -13.93 11.20
CA ALA A 318 -17.12 -13.75 12.31
C ALA A 318 -17.84 -13.48 13.64
N LEU A 319 -18.91 -12.68 13.63
CA LEU A 319 -19.73 -12.41 14.83
C LEU A 319 -20.42 -13.65 15.39
N LYS A 320 -20.93 -14.53 14.51
CA LYS A 320 -21.58 -15.78 14.92
C LYS A 320 -20.57 -16.72 15.58
N GLU A 321 -19.40 -16.88 14.97
CA GLU A 321 -18.34 -17.73 15.50
C GLU A 321 -17.78 -17.22 16.84
N MET A 322 -17.72 -15.91 17.06
CA MET A 322 -17.31 -15.32 18.35
C MET A 322 -18.36 -15.49 19.44
N SER A 323 -19.64 -15.66 19.10
CA SER A 323 -20.69 -15.92 20.10
C SER A 323 -20.71 -17.36 20.62
N GLU A 324 -19.96 -18.26 19.97
CA GLU A 324 -19.84 -19.67 20.35
C GLU A 324 -18.61 -19.95 21.23
N GLY A 325 -17.77 -18.95 21.51
CA GLY A 325 -16.57 -19.06 22.35
C GLY A 325 -16.69 -18.29 23.68
N ASP A 326 -16.34 -18.96 24.79
CA ASP A 326 -16.36 -18.39 26.15
C ASP A 326 -15.04 -17.67 26.49
N SER A 327 -14.68 -16.58 25.79
CA SER A 327 -13.55 -15.74 26.24
C SER A 327 -13.85 -14.23 26.25
N GLU A 328 -13.47 -13.59 27.35
CA GLU A 328 -13.68 -12.15 27.65
C GLU A 328 -12.37 -11.35 27.59
N GLY A 329 -11.53 -11.62 26.59
CA GLY A 329 -10.28 -10.86 26.41
C GLY A 329 -10.51 -9.50 25.75
N LYS A 330 -9.78 -8.46 26.18
CA LYS A 330 -9.84 -7.11 25.57
C LYS A 330 -9.69 -7.13 24.04
N ALA A 331 -8.76 -7.94 23.51
CA ALA A 331 -8.53 -8.05 22.06
C ALA A 331 -9.74 -8.66 21.31
N GLU A 332 -10.45 -9.58 21.94
CA GLU A 332 -11.65 -10.20 21.37
C GLU A 332 -12.83 -9.21 21.39
N GLN A 333 -12.96 -8.43 22.46
CA GLN A 333 -13.94 -7.34 22.51
C GLN A 333 -13.72 -6.32 21.38
N GLU A 334 -12.47 -5.85 21.19
CA GLU A 334 -12.15 -4.91 20.11
C GLU A 334 -12.44 -5.51 18.72
N THR A 335 -12.14 -6.80 18.53
CA THR A 335 -12.43 -7.50 17.27
C THR A 335 -13.94 -7.62 17.04
N ARG A 336 -14.71 -7.95 18.07
CA ARG A 336 -16.17 -8.05 18.03
C ARG A 336 -16.82 -6.69 17.73
N GLU A 337 -16.30 -5.60 18.29
CA GLU A 337 -16.75 -4.24 17.97
C GLU A 337 -16.49 -3.90 16.50
N ALA A 338 -15.29 -4.20 15.99
CA ALA A 338 -14.98 -4.05 14.57
C ALA A 338 -15.94 -4.88 13.68
N ALA A 339 -16.22 -6.13 14.03
CA ALA A 339 -17.13 -6.98 13.29
C ALA A 339 -18.58 -6.46 13.30
N LYS A 340 -19.06 -5.95 14.45
CA LYS A 340 -20.38 -5.30 14.56
C LYS A 340 -20.49 -4.08 13.65
N GLU A 341 -19.46 -3.23 13.63
CA GLU A 341 -19.41 -2.05 12.76
C GLU A 341 -19.48 -2.46 11.29
N VAL A 342 -18.62 -3.36 10.84
CA VAL A 342 -18.56 -3.80 9.43
C VAL A 342 -19.86 -4.51 9.02
N ALA A 343 -20.38 -5.43 9.84
CA ALA A 343 -21.63 -6.15 9.56
C ALA A 343 -22.86 -5.22 9.52
N GLY A 344 -22.83 -4.14 10.31
CA GLY A 344 -23.91 -3.16 10.45
C GLY A 344 -23.89 -2.04 9.41
N LEU A 345 -22.90 -2.00 8.52
CA LEU A 345 -22.82 -0.99 7.47
C LEU A 345 -24.08 -0.99 6.60
N ARG A 346 -24.60 0.20 6.32
CA ARG A 346 -25.67 0.38 5.34
C ARG A 346 -25.05 0.86 4.05
N LEU A 347 -24.94 -0.02 3.07
CA LEU A 347 -24.53 0.40 1.73
C LEU A 347 -25.64 1.27 1.16
N LYS A 348 -25.39 2.58 1.08
CA LYS A 348 -26.17 3.43 0.19
C LYS A 348 -26.05 2.79 -1.18
N ARG A 349 -27.16 2.67 -1.92
CA ARG A 349 -27.12 2.24 -3.32
C ARG A 349 -26.27 3.26 -4.09
N LEU A 350 -24.95 3.08 -4.08
CA LEU A 350 -24.09 3.59 -5.11
C LEU A 350 -24.70 3.07 -6.40
N GLY A 351 -24.81 3.90 -7.42
CA GLY A 351 -25.37 3.55 -8.73
C GLY A 351 -24.61 2.44 -9.47
N MET A 352 -23.86 1.60 -8.77
CA MET A 352 -23.27 0.35 -9.20
C MET A 352 -24.39 -0.66 -9.45
N ARG A 353 -24.95 -0.63 -10.67
CA ARG A 353 -25.58 -1.83 -11.22
C ARG A 353 -24.50 -2.90 -11.35
N LYS A 354 -24.88 -4.15 -11.05
CA LYS A 354 -24.04 -5.35 -11.20
C LYS A 354 -23.34 -5.36 -12.59
N PRO A 355 -22.14 -5.97 -12.67
CA PRO A 355 -21.31 -5.99 -13.88
C PRO A 355 -22.06 -6.43 -15.14
#